data_AF-X0Y4L5-F1
#
_entry.id   AF-X0Y4L5-F1
#
_cell.length_a   1.000
_cell.length_b   1.000
_cell.length_c   1.000
_cell.angle_alpha   90.00
_cell.angle_beta   90.00
_cell.angle_gamma   90.00
#
_symmetry.space_group_name_H-M   'P 1'
#
loop_
_entity.id
_entity.type
_entity.pdbx_description
1 polymer ?
#
loop_
_entity_poly.entity_id
_entity_poly.type
_entity_poly.pdbx_seq_one_letter_code
_entity_poly.pdbx_strand_id
1 'polypeptide(L)'
;MARITTEFLNQQEIDLIHDQSIKSLREIGIKVHSKPVLEILEKNGASVDYEAKVAKIPEEMVNQALESVQKEFSLCARDPERDLKVPTESIPWMTT
;
A
#
# COMPACT_ATOMS: atom_id res chain seq x y z
N MET A 1 15.69 26.67 9.65
CA MET A 1 15.31 26.88 8.23
C MET A 1 13.81 26.69 8.14
N ALA A 2 13.08 27.62 7.53
CA ALA A 2 11.63 27.49 7.36
C ALA A 2 11.31 26.52 6.22
N ARG A 3 10.47 25.52 6.46
CA ARG A 3 9.98 24.57 5.46
C ARG A 3 8.55 24.95 5.13
N ILE A 4 8.28 25.36 3.89
CA ILE A 4 6.92 25.64 3.41
C ILE A 4 6.40 24.33 2.81
N THR A 5 5.44 23.71 3.48
CA THR A 5 4.65 22.59 2.95
C THR A 5 3.37 23.15 2.33
N THR A 6 3.14 22.87 1.04
CA THR A 6 1.89 23.21 0.37
C THR A 6 0.93 22.05 0.54
N GLU A 7 -0.19 22.28 1.20
CA GLU A 7 -1.29 21.33 1.28
C GLU A 7 -2.19 21.53 0.05
N PHE A 8 -2.17 20.57 -0.87
CA PHE A 8 -2.94 20.64 -2.12
C PHE A 8 -4.38 20.13 -1.95
N LEU A 9 -4.58 19.16 -1.06
CA LEU A 9 -5.86 18.52 -0.82
C LEU A 9 -6.29 18.84 0.61
N ASN A 10 -7.57 19.16 0.78
CA ASN A 10 -8.18 19.25 2.10
C ASN A 10 -8.61 17.84 2.59
N GLN A 11 -8.99 17.74 3.87
CA GLN A 11 -9.35 16.46 4.48
C GLN A 11 -10.51 15.75 3.76
N GLN A 12 -11.55 16.49 3.34
CA GLN A 12 -12.71 15.91 2.65
C GLN A 12 -12.31 15.33 1.28
N GLU A 13 -11.36 15.95 0.59
CA GLU A 13 -10.84 15.44 -0.68
C GLU A 13 -10.00 14.18 -0.48
N ILE A 14 -9.21 14.12 0.60
CA ILE A 14 -8.45 12.93 0.98
C ILE A 14 -9.41 11.76 1.32
N ASP A 15 -10.43 12.01 2.12
CA ASP A 15 -11.43 11.00 2.51
C ASP A 15 -12.18 10.50 1.27
N LEU A 16 -12.56 11.40 0.35
CA LEU A 16 -13.19 11.02 -0.91
C LEU A 16 -12.29 10.09 -1.75
N ILE A 17 -10.99 10.39 -1.86
CA ILE A 17 -10.04 9.56 -2.58
C ILE A 17 -9.91 8.19 -1.91
N HIS A 18 -9.84 8.16 -0.58
CA HIS A 18 -9.78 6.91 0.18
C HIS A 18 -11.01 6.04 -0.10
N ASP A 19 -12.21 6.59 0.05
CA ASP A 19 -13.47 5.89 -0.17
C ASP A 19 -13.59 5.34 -1.60
N GLN A 20 -13.23 6.12 -2.62
CA GLN A 20 -13.25 5.65 -4.01
C GLN A 20 -12.19 4.56 -4.28
N SER A 21 -11.04 4.63 -3.61
CA SER A 21 -10.00 3.61 -3.71
C SER A 21 -10.47 2.29 -3.10
N ILE A 22 -11.06 2.34 -1.89
CA ILE A 22 -11.67 1.17 -1.24
C ILE A 22 -12.79 0.58 -2.10
N LYS A 23 -13.67 1.43 -2.63
CA LYS A 23 -14.74 1.00 -3.54
C LYS A 23 -14.18 0.26 -4.76
N SER A 24 -13.11 0.79 -5.37
CA SER A 24 -12.46 0.17 -6.53
C SER A 24 -11.87 -1.20 -6.18
N LEU A 25 -11.17 -1.30 -5.04
CA LEU A 25 -10.60 -2.55 -4.54
C LEU A 25 -11.68 -3.61 -4.26
N ARG A 26 -12.83 -3.19 -3.72
CA ARG A 26 -13.94 -4.07 -3.36
C ARG A 26 -14.78 -4.51 -4.57
N GLU A 27 -15.10 -3.59 -5.47
CA GLU A 27 -16.06 -3.85 -6.56
C GLU A 27 -15.36 -4.37 -7.83
N ILE A 28 -14.24 -3.75 -8.20
CA ILE A 28 -13.47 -4.07 -9.41
C ILE A 28 -12.38 -5.10 -9.08
N GLY A 29 -11.62 -4.87 -8.00
CA GLY A 29 -10.52 -5.73 -7.58
C GLY A 29 -9.22 -5.51 -8.38
N ILE A 30 -8.24 -6.39 -8.16
CA ILE A 30 -6.91 -6.35 -8.77
C ILE A 30 -6.67 -7.65 -9.54
N LYS A 31 -6.13 -7.53 -10.76
CA LYS A 31 -5.72 -8.69 -11.57
C LYS A 31 -4.37 -9.23 -11.12
N VAL A 32 -4.33 -10.49 -10.71
CA VAL A 32 -3.12 -11.16 -10.19
C VAL A 32 -2.89 -12.45 -10.96
N HIS A 33 -1.84 -12.48 -11.78
CA HIS A 33 -1.56 -13.62 -12.66
C HIS A 33 -1.02 -14.85 -11.94
N SER A 34 -0.54 -14.69 -10.70
CA SER A 34 0.06 -15.75 -9.89
C SER A 34 -1.00 -16.46 -9.04
N LYS A 35 -1.25 -17.74 -9.33
CA LYS A 35 -2.19 -18.57 -8.56
C LYS A 35 -1.85 -18.65 -7.06
N PRO A 36 -0.57 -18.86 -6.66
CA PRO A 36 -0.20 -18.83 -5.24
C PRO A 36 -0.56 -17.52 -4.53
N VAL A 37 -0.45 -16.38 -5.22
CA VAL A 37 -0.81 -15.08 -4.63
C VAL A 37 -2.31 -14.95 -4.48
N LEU A 38 -3.10 -15.42 -5.46
CA LEU A 38 -4.56 -15.47 -5.35
C LEU A 38 -5.02 -16.32 -4.17
N GLU A 39 -4.41 -17.50 -3.96
CA GLU A 39 -4.72 -18.36 -2.81
C GLU A 39 -4.39 -17.70 -1.47
N ILE A 40 -3.28 -16.94 -1.39
CA ILE A 40 -2.94 -16.15 -0.20
C ILE A 40 -4.00 -15.06 0.04
N LEU A 41 -4.42 -14.35 -1.00
CA LEU A 41 -5.43 -13.30 -0.87
C LEU A 41 -6.78 -13.86 -0.43
N GLU A 42 -7.23 -14.96 -1.04
CA GLU A 42 -8.46 -15.66 -0.65
C GLU A 42 -8.44 -16.11 0.80
N LYS A 43 -7.32 -16.71 1.24
CA LYS A 43 -7.13 -17.15 2.63
C LYS A 43 -7.23 -16.00 3.64
N ASN A 44 -6.89 -14.77 3.24
CA ASN A 44 -6.95 -13.58 4.08
C ASN A 44 -8.25 -12.77 3.88
N GLY A 45 -9.26 -13.32 3.20
CA GLY A 45 -10.60 -12.73 3.12
C GLY A 45 -10.93 -12.03 1.80
N ALA A 46 -10.04 -12.05 0.79
CA ALA A 46 -10.38 -11.55 -0.53
C ALA A 46 -11.35 -12.50 -1.25
N SER A 47 -12.25 -11.95 -2.07
CA SER A 47 -13.06 -12.76 -2.99
C SER A 47 -12.30 -12.92 -4.31
N VAL A 48 -12.03 -14.15 -4.73
CA VAL A 48 -11.19 -14.43 -5.90
C VAL A 48 -11.99 -15.07 -7.03
N ASP A 49 -11.86 -14.48 -8.22
CA ASP A 49 -12.20 -15.11 -9.48
C ASP A 49 -10.93 -15.68 -10.11
N TYR A 50 -10.77 -17.00 -10.03
CA TYR A 50 -9.58 -17.70 -10.55
C TYR A 50 -9.53 -17.77 -12.09
N GLU A 51 -10.67 -17.70 -12.77
CA GLU A 51 -10.72 -17.71 -14.23
C GLU A 51 -10.31 -16.35 -14.80
N ALA A 52 -10.92 -15.27 -14.28
CA ALA A 52 -10.55 -13.90 -14.63
C ALA A 52 -9.20 -13.47 -14.05
N LYS A 53 -8.71 -14.21 -13.03
CA LYS A 53 -7.52 -13.93 -12.23
C LYS A 53 -7.62 -12.60 -11.47
N VAL A 54 -8.77 -12.34 -10.87
CA VAL A 54 -9.07 -11.08 -10.17
C VAL A 54 -9.36 -11.35 -8.70
N ALA A 55 -8.71 -10.60 -7.81
CA ALA A 55 -8.98 -10.60 -6.37
C ALA A 55 -9.66 -9.29 -5.95
N LYS A 56 -10.83 -9.39 -5.33
CA LYS A 56 -11.56 -8.26 -4.73
C LYS A 56 -11.21 -8.16 -3.26
N ILE A 57 -10.70 -6.99 -2.86
CA ILE A 57 -10.13 -6.77 -1.53
C ILE A 57 -11.14 -5.93 -0.72
N PRO A 58 -11.71 -6.48 0.36
CA PRO A 58 -12.63 -5.73 1.23
C PRO A 58 -11.87 -4.72 2.10
N GLU A 59 -12.58 -3.68 2.54
CA GLU A 59 -12.03 -2.61 3.38
C GLU A 59 -11.42 -3.13 4.69
N GLU A 60 -12.06 -4.11 5.33
CA GLU A 60 -11.54 -4.73 6.55
C GLU A 60 -10.14 -5.32 6.36
N MET A 61 -9.90 -5.98 5.22
CA MET A 61 -8.59 -6.53 4.88
C MET A 61 -7.55 -5.42 4.66
N VAL A 62 -7.95 -4.29 4.06
CA VAL A 62 -7.08 -3.12 3.90
C VAL A 62 -6.70 -2.54 5.27
N ASN A 63 -7.67 -2.36 6.15
CA ASN A 63 -7.44 -1.82 7.49
C ASN A 63 -6.54 -2.73 8.34
N GLN A 64 -6.76 -4.05 8.30
CA GLN A 64 -5.88 -5.02 8.96
C GLN A 64 -4.43 -4.97 8.42
N ALA A 65 -4.25 -4.78 7.11
CA ALA A 65 -2.93 -4.61 6.52
C ALA A 65 -2.25 -3.31 6.99
N LEU A 66 -3.01 -2.21 7.10
CA LEU A 66 -2.51 -0.92 7.59
C LEU A 66 -2.19 -0.93 9.09
N GLU A 67 -2.90 -1.72 9.89
CA GLU A 67 -2.61 -1.87 11.32
C GLU A 67 -1.36 -2.72 11.59
N SER A 68 -1.15 -3.75 10.77
CA SER A 68 -0.03 -4.68 10.92
C SER A 68 1.30 -4.17 10.35
N VAL A 69 1.27 -3.16 9.48
CA VAL A 69 2.48 -2.63 8.85
C VAL A 69 3.33 -1.79 9.82
N GLN A 70 4.65 -1.97 9.74
CA GLN A 70 5.60 -1.17 10.49
C GLN A 70 5.69 0.26 9.90
N LYS A 71 5.49 1.28 10.74
CA LYS A 71 5.52 2.69 10.30
C LYS A 71 6.91 3.18 9.90
N GLU A 72 7.95 2.63 10.52
CA GLU A 72 9.34 3.01 10.28
C GLU A 72 10.25 1.78 10.21
N PHE A 73 11.05 1.64 9.18
CA PHE A 73 11.98 0.50 9.03
C PHE A 73 13.30 0.93 8.39
N SER A 74 14.34 0.10 8.53
CA SER A 74 15.64 0.33 7.90
C SER A 74 15.80 -0.52 6.64
N LEU A 75 16.11 0.12 5.52
CA LEU A 75 16.62 -0.54 4.32
C LEU A 75 18.11 -0.77 4.50
N CYS A 76 18.49 -2.01 4.77
CA CYS A 76 19.88 -2.38 5.04
C CYS A 76 20.68 -2.49 3.74
N ALA A 77 21.70 -1.65 3.60
CA ALA A 77 22.62 -1.68 2.48
C ALA A 77 23.71 -2.74 2.69
N ARG A 78 24.44 -3.06 1.62
CA ARG A 78 25.63 -3.91 1.73
C ARG A 78 26.69 -3.30 2.65
N ASP A 79 26.80 -1.98 2.64
CA ASP A 79 27.65 -1.19 3.51
C ASP A 79 26.76 -0.55 4.59
N PRO A 80 26.88 -0.93 5.87
CA PRO A 80 26.01 -0.43 6.95
C PRO A 80 26.01 1.09 7.11
N GLU A 81 27.08 1.78 6.68
CA GLU A 81 27.11 3.25 6.69
C GLU A 81 26.12 3.88 5.69
N ARG A 82 25.52 3.07 4.82
CA ARG A 82 24.54 3.48 3.80
C ARG A 82 23.12 2.97 4.09
N ASP A 83 22.87 2.45 5.28
CA ASP A 83 21.52 2.06 5.70
C ASP A 83 20.58 3.27 5.67
N LEU A 84 19.36 3.04 5.16
CA LEU A 84 18.37 4.11 4.98
C LEU A 84 17.15 3.86 5.86
N LYS A 85 16.87 4.77 6.79
CA LYS A 85 15.62 4.76 7.55
C LYS A 85 14.47 5.29 6.70
N VAL A 86 13.38 4.53 6.62
CA VAL A 86 12.15 4.87 5.91
C VAL A 86 11.04 5.08 6.96
N PRO A 87 10.23 6.15 6.88
CA PRO A 87 10.27 7.22 5.89
C PRO A 87 11.50 8.14 6.07
N THR A 88 11.95 8.72 4.96
CA THR A 88 13.11 9.64 4.93
C THR A 88 12.63 11.09 4.99
N GLU A 89 13.41 11.98 5.62
CA GLU A 89 13.06 13.40 5.68
C GLU A 89 13.26 14.14 4.34
N SER A 90 14.16 13.61 3.50
CA SER A 90 14.58 14.14 2.20
C SER A 90 14.47 13.08 1.10
N ILE A 91 14.34 13.50 -0.16
CA ILE A 91 14.27 12.60 -1.31
C ILE A 91 15.49 11.65 -1.29
N PRO A 92 15.26 10.33 -1.12
CA PRO A 92 16.37 9.40 -1.02
C PRO A 92 16.98 9.16 -2.41
N TRP A 93 18.30 9.15 -2.48
CA TRP A 93 19.04 8.78 -3.68
C TRP A 93 19.12 7.25 -3.78
N MET A 94 17.99 6.62 -4.11
CA MET A 94 17.93 5.19 -4.38
C MET A 94 18.13 4.94 -5.87
N THR A 95 19.16 4.17 -6.24
CA THR A 95 19.23 3.52 -7.54
C THR A 95 18.69 2.10 -7.37
N THR A 96 17.65 1.76 -8.15
CA THR A 96 17.15 0.39 -8.31
C THR A 96 18.10 -0.46 -9.11
#